data_AF-A0A955G1U9-F1
#
_entry.id   AF-A0A955G1U9-F1
#
_cell.length_a   1.000
_cell.length_b   1.000
_cell.length_c   1.000
_cell.angle_alpha   90.00
_cell.angle_beta   90.00
_cell.angle_gamma   90.00
#
_symmetry.space_group_name_H-M   'P 1'
#
loop_
_entity.id
_entity.type
_entity.pdbx_description
1 polymer ?
#
loop_
_entity_poly.entity_id
_entity_poly.type
_entity_poly.pdbx_seq_one_letter_code
_entity_poly.pdbx_strand_id
1 'polypeptide(L)'
;VNEVRAVQALESPEEDDETTVITLGEDQLSNHWEVIFDQESQVYQVSGEKIEKFARRTNYDNYETLNRLRDIMRKLGIYHELTRQGATGESLIKIGDSPEFTLVEQ
;
A
#
# COMPACT_ATOMS: atom_id res chain seq x y z
N VAL A 1 -46.20 -23.72 16.84
CA VAL A 1 -45.64 -22.47 16.28
C VAL A 1 -44.18 -22.40 16.73
N ASN A 2 -43.18 -22.30 15.86
CA ASN A 2 -42.90 -21.22 14.89
C ASN A 2 -42.72 -19.87 15.62
N GLU A 3 -41.65 -19.11 15.41
CA GLU A 3 -40.70 -19.09 14.29
C GLU A 3 -39.22 -19.21 14.69
N VAL A 4 -38.41 -19.82 13.81
CA VAL A 4 -36.96 -19.64 13.78
C VAL A 4 -36.63 -18.48 12.84
N ARG A 5 -35.81 -17.52 13.30
CA ARG A 5 -35.27 -16.43 12.47
C ARG A 5 -33.85 -16.11 12.94
N ALA A 6 -32.83 -16.88 12.52
CA ALA A 6 -32.26 -16.98 11.18
C ALA A 6 -31.36 -15.77 10.81
N VAL A 7 -30.05 -16.05 10.88
CA VAL A 7 -28.97 -15.51 10.03
C VAL A 7 -28.85 -13.99 9.93
N GLN A 8 -27.83 -13.43 10.59
CA GLN A 8 -26.60 -13.10 9.86
C GLN A 8 -25.40 -13.03 10.81
N ALA A 9 -24.39 -13.87 10.59
CA ALA A 9 -23.07 -13.64 11.16
C ALA A 9 -22.41 -12.55 10.31
N LEU A 10 -21.95 -11.48 10.96
CA LEU A 10 -21.01 -10.56 10.34
C LEU A 10 -19.62 -11.12 10.59
N GLU A 11 -19.24 -12.07 9.73
CA GLU A 11 -17.84 -12.48 9.54
C GLU A 11 -17.09 -11.29 8.91
N SER A 12 -16.72 -10.33 9.75
CA SER A 12 -15.57 -9.47 9.44
C SER A 12 -14.39 -10.40 9.20
N PRO A 13 -13.70 -10.35 8.05
CA PRO A 13 -12.49 -11.12 7.87
C PRO A 13 -11.50 -10.69 8.95
N GLU A 14 -11.00 -11.65 9.72
CA GLU A 14 -9.94 -11.42 10.69
C GLU A 14 -8.65 -11.18 9.89
N GLU A 15 -8.35 -9.91 9.62
CA GLU A 15 -7.11 -9.50 8.95
C GLU A 15 -5.93 -9.74 9.91
N ASP A 16 -5.37 -10.94 9.79
CA ASP A 16 -4.24 -11.47 10.53
C ASP A 16 -2.96 -10.68 10.20
N ASP A 17 -2.77 -9.53 10.86
CA ASP A 17 -1.53 -8.73 10.82
C ASP A 17 -0.39 -9.44 11.59
N GLU A 18 -0.07 -10.69 11.22
CA GLU A 18 1.13 -11.40 11.67
C GLU A 18 2.37 -10.72 11.05
N THR A 19 2.73 -9.54 11.54
CA THR A 19 3.97 -8.89 11.12
C THR A 19 5.17 -9.62 11.70
N THR A 20 5.67 -10.60 10.94
CA THR A 20 7.00 -11.16 11.10
C THR A 20 8.02 -10.02 10.95
N VAL A 21 8.55 -9.52 12.07
CA VAL A 21 9.57 -8.45 12.08
C VAL A 21 10.89 -9.01 11.54
N ILE A 22 11.09 -8.91 10.23
CA ILE A 22 12.30 -9.38 9.56
C ILE A 22 13.42 -8.35 9.74
N THR A 23 14.29 -8.57 10.72
CA THR A 23 15.51 -7.77 10.90
C THR A 23 16.50 -8.08 9.77
N LEU A 24 16.84 -7.09 8.93
CA LEU A 24 17.84 -7.22 7.86
C LEU A 24 19.01 -6.27 8.05
N GLY A 25 20.19 -6.69 7.54
CA GLY A 25 21.44 -5.97 7.63
C GLY A 25 21.64 -4.86 6.59
N GLU A 26 22.86 -4.32 6.55
CA GLU A 26 23.22 -3.03 5.93
C GLU A 26 22.86 -2.90 4.43
N ASP A 27 22.81 -3.98 3.65
CA ASP A 27 22.36 -3.98 2.25
C ASP A 27 20.91 -3.46 2.07
N GLN A 28 20.06 -3.56 3.10
CA GLN A 28 18.71 -3.00 3.05
C GLN A 28 18.67 -1.46 3.20
N LEU A 29 19.72 -0.81 3.73
CA LEU A 29 19.72 0.65 3.91
C LEU A 29 19.65 1.40 2.56
N SER A 30 20.23 0.84 1.50
CA SER A 30 20.11 1.38 0.13
C SER A 30 18.78 1.01 -0.56
N ASN A 31 17.93 0.23 0.11
CA ASN A 31 16.57 -0.10 -0.31
C ASN A 31 15.52 0.53 0.63
N HIS A 32 15.95 1.36 1.60
CA HIS A 32 15.08 1.94 2.61
C HIS A 32 14.00 2.82 1.99
N TRP A 33 12.77 2.63 2.47
CA TRP A 33 11.59 3.42 2.18
C TRP A 33 10.84 3.64 3.48
N GLU A 34 9.97 4.65 3.50
CA GLU A 34 9.18 5.04 4.66
C GLU A 34 7.77 5.41 4.19
N VAL A 35 6.74 5.07 4.98
CA VAL A 35 5.33 5.35 4.66
C VAL A 35 4.72 6.15 5.80
N ILE A 36 4.34 7.40 5.50
CA ILE A 36 3.71 8.35 6.42
C ILE A 36 2.28 8.57 5.95
N PHE A 37 1.28 8.24 6.78
CA PHE A 37 -0.11 8.57 6.50
C PHE A 37 -0.42 10.02 6.90
N ASP A 38 -0.76 10.86 5.92
CA ASP A 38 -1.18 12.23 6.10
C ASP A 38 -2.67 12.27 6.49
N GLN A 39 -2.96 12.47 7.78
CA GLN A 39 -4.33 12.43 8.30
C GLN A 39 -5.20 13.61 7.86
N GLU A 40 -4.60 14.74 7.45
CA GLU A 40 -5.33 15.92 6.99
C GLU A 40 -5.82 15.77 5.54
N SER A 41 -5.00 15.14 4.69
CA SER A 41 -5.28 14.89 3.27
C SER A 41 -5.89 13.50 3.00
N GLN A 42 -5.79 12.58 3.96
CA GLN A 42 -6.07 11.15 3.81
C GLN A 42 -5.20 10.45 2.73
N VAL A 43 -3.93 10.87 2.61
CA VAL A 43 -2.97 10.39 1.60
C VAL A 43 -1.80 9.67 2.25
N TYR A 44 -1.41 8.51 1.73
CA TYR A 44 -0.19 7.82 2.14
C TYR A 44 1.02 8.36 1.37
N GLN A 45 1.87 9.12 2.05
CA GLN A 45 3.14 9.60 1.50
C GLN A 45 4.21 8.52 1.64
N VAL A 46 4.76 8.07 0.52
CA VAL A 46 5.85 7.09 0.44
C VAL A 46 7.14 7.82 0.05
N SER A 47 8.13 7.79 0.93
CA SER A 47 9.47 8.36 0.69
C SER A 47 10.48 7.22 0.51
N GLY A 48 11.55 7.45 -0.27
CA GLY A 48 12.61 6.45 -0.40
C GLY A 48 13.37 6.55 -1.71
N GLU A 49 14.70 6.59 -1.63
CA GLU A 49 15.55 7.01 -2.73
C GLU A 49 15.34 6.22 -4.03
N LYS A 50 15.13 4.91 -3.90
CA LYS A 50 14.94 3.98 -5.02
C LYS A 50 13.53 4.03 -5.60
N ILE A 51 12.50 4.12 -4.76
CA ILE A 51 11.10 4.19 -5.21
C ILE A 51 10.79 5.55 -5.82
N GLU A 52 11.29 6.66 -5.27
CA GLU A 52 11.17 7.99 -5.86
C GLU A 52 11.91 8.12 -7.20
N LYS A 53 13.15 7.61 -7.31
CA LYS A 53 13.89 7.61 -8.59
C LYS A 53 13.16 6.82 -9.68
N PHE A 54 12.35 5.83 -9.31
CA PHE A 54 11.50 5.10 -10.23
C PHE A 54 10.18 5.85 -10.52
N ALA A 55 9.50 6.34 -9.48
CA ALA A 55 8.23 7.04 -9.57
C ALA A 55 8.32 8.33 -10.40
N ARG A 56 9.39 9.13 -10.24
CA ARG A 56 9.69 10.32 -11.07
C ARG A 56 10.04 9.99 -12.53
N ARG A 57 10.23 8.71 -12.88
CA ARG A 57 10.48 8.19 -14.24
C ARG A 57 9.32 7.33 -14.77
N THR A 58 8.27 7.13 -13.98
CA THR A 58 7.10 6.35 -14.34
C THR A 58 6.12 7.24 -15.09
N ASN A 59 5.52 6.75 -16.18
CA ASN A 59 4.41 7.45 -16.82
C ASN A 59 3.09 6.97 -16.20
N TYR A 60 2.39 7.85 -15.50
CA TYR A 60 1.11 7.57 -14.84
C TYR A 60 -0.07 7.51 -15.83
N ASP A 61 0.11 8.03 -17.05
CA ASP A 61 -0.86 7.95 -18.15
C ASP A 61 -0.90 6.54 -18.80
N ASN A 62 0.15 5.72 -18.63
CA ASN A 62 0.19 4.35 -19.15
C ASN A 62 0.07 3.30 -18.02
N TYR A 63 -1.04 2.55 -18.07
CA TYR A 63 -1.38 1.39 -17.24
C TYR A 63 -0.24 0.37 -17.07
N GLU A 64 0.56 0.08 -18.11
CA GLU A 64 1.70 -0.85 -17.99
C GLU A 64 2.75 -0.35 -16.98
N THR A 65 3.02 0.96 -17.00
CA THR A 65 3.98 1.59 -16.09
C THR A 65 3.42 1.71 -14.68
N LEU A 66 2.12 2.00 -14.51
CA LEU A 66 1.44 1.93 -13.22
C LEU A 66 1.48 0.53 -12.61
N ASN A 67 1.23 -0.51 -13.40
CA ASN A 67 1.28 -1.89 -12.92
C ASN A 67 2.71 -2.31 -12.53
N ARG A 68 3.75 -1.84 -13.25
CA ARG A 68 5.15 -2.01 -12.81
C ARG A 68 5.48 -1.25 -11.53
N LEU A 69 4.91 -0.07 -11.32
CA LEU A 69 5.04 0.67 -10.06
C LEU A 69 4.44 -0.16 -8.90
N ARG A 70 3.24 -0.74 -9.10
CA ARG A 70 2.58 -1.65 -8.15
C ARG A 70 3.39 -2.92 -7.87
N ASP A 71 3.96 -3.57 -8.89
CA ASP A 71 4.87 -4.72 -8.72
C ASP A 71 6.11 -4.35 -7.89
N ILE A 72 6.72 -3.19 -8.15
CA ILE A 72 7.89 -2.72 -7.40
C ILE A 72 7.52 -2.36 -5.96
N MET A 73 6.35 -1.77 -5.69
CA MET A 73 5.88 -1.52 -4.32
C MET A 73 5.61 -2.82 -3.56
N ARG A 74 5.09 -3.86 -4.22
CA ARG A 74 4.97 -5.21 -3.63
C ARG A 74 6.35 -5.82 -3.35
N LYS A 75 7.27 -5.74 -4.32
CA LYS A 75 8.63 -6.30 -4.24
C LYS A 75 9.54 -5.61 -3.22
N LEU A 76 9.30 -4.34 -2.91
CA LEU A 76 10.00 -3.60 -1.85
C LEU A 76 9.39 -3.83 -0.47
N GLY A 77 8.14 -4.29 -0.38
CA GLY A 77 7.39 -4.45 0.88
C GLY A 77 6.40 -3.33 1.19
N ILE A 78 6.54 -2.16 0.53
CA ILE A 78 5.69 -0.96 0.67
C ILE A 78 4.20 -1.30 0.63
N TYR A 79 3.78 -2.21 -0.26
CA TYR A 79 2.39 -2.64 -0.38
C TYR A 79 1.81 -3.24 0.92
N HIS A 80 2.61 -4.00 1.67
CA HIS A 80 2.18 -4.63 2.91
C HIS A 80 2.10 -3.62 4.06
N GLU A 81 3.06 -2.69 4.17
CA GLU A 81 2.98 -1.61 5.16
C GLU A 81 1.81 -0.65 4.88
N LEU A 82 1.50 -0.39 3.60
CA LEU A 82 0.30 0.34 3.21
C LEU A 82 -0.97 -0.36 3.71
N THR A 83 -1.17 -1.64 3.38
CA THR A 83 -2.33 -2.43 3.86
C THR A 83 -2.40 -2.46 5.39
N ARG A 84 -1.27 -2.61 6.07
CA ARG A 84 -1.17 -2.56 7.53
C ARG A 84 -1.53 -1.21 8.15
N GLN A 85 -1.21 -0.11 7.49
CA GLN A 85 -1.69 1.23 7.85
C GLN A 85 -3.16 1.48 7.41
N GLY A 86 -3.91 0.42 7.05
CA GLY A 86 -5.31 0.49 6.64
C GLY A 86 -5.54 0.99 5.21
N ALA A 87 -4.50 1.05 4.37
CA ALA A 87 -4.65 1.50 2.99
C ALA A 87 -5.41 0.46 2.15
N THR A 88 -6.57 0.86 1.66
CA THR A 88 -7.44 0.04 0.81
C THR A 88 -7.11 0.26 -0.67
N GLY A 89 -7.79 -0.46 -1.56
CA GLY A 89 -7.67 -0.26 -3.01
C GLY A 89 -7.91 1.20 -3.46
N GLU A 90 -8.84 1.88 -2.78
CA GLU A 90 -9.31 3.23 -3.10
C GLU A 90 -8.50 4.33 -2.39
N SER A 91 -7.60 3.97 -1.48
CA SER A 91 -6.72 4.92 -0.79
C SER A 91 -5.77 5.61 -1.78
N LEU A 92 -5.51 6.89 -1.53
CA LEU A 92 -4.57 7.71 -2.31
C LEU A 92 -3.14 7.51 -1.80
N ILE A 93 -2.22 7.21 -2.70
CA ILE A 93 -0.79 7.07 -2.43
C ILE A 93 -0.01 8.09 -3.26
N LYS A 94 1.02 8.67 -2.64
CA LYS A 94 1.90 9.67 -3.24
C LYS A 94 3.35 9.31 -2.99
N ILE A 95 4.17 9.20 -4.03
CA ILE A 95 5.59 8.83 -3.88
C ILE A 95 6.46 10.09 -4.01
N GLY A 96 6.81 10.68 -2.87
CA GLY A 96 7.54 11.95 -2.81
C GLY A 96 6.88 13.06 -3.64
N ASP A 97 7.59 13.58 -4.63
CA ASP A 97 7.15 14.64 -5.56
C ASP A 97 6.31 14.12 -6.75
N SER A 98 5.93 12.84 -6.76
CA SER A 98 5.13 12.23 -7.83
C SER A 98 3.64 12.57 -7.71
N PRO A 99 2.85 12.47 -8.79
CA PRO A 99 1.39 12.58 -8.71
C PRO A 99 0.78 11.49 -7.82
N GLU A 100 -0.43 11.77 -7.34
CA GLU A 100 -1.24 10.91 -6.49
C GLU A 100 -1.95 9.83 -7.33
N PHE A 101 -2.04 8.60 -6.82
CA PHE A 101 -2.66 7.47 -7.51
C PHE A 101 -3.32 6.48 -6.52
N THR A 102 -4.26 5.66 -7.00
CA THR A 102 -4.96 4.63 -6.21
C THR A 102 -4.20 3.31 -6.15
N LEU A 103 -4.30 2.58 -5.04
CA LEU A 103 -3.60 1.30 -4.85
C LEU A 103 -3.98 0.25 -5.90
N VAL A 104 -5.26 0.20 -6.31
CA VAL A 104 -5.76 -0.62 -7.43
C VAL A 104 -6.21 0.24 -8.63
N GLU A 105 -6.42 -0.40 -9.78
CA GLU A 105 -7.21 0.17 -10.89
C GLU A 105 -8.70 0.14 -10.56
N GLN A 106 -9.44 1.14 -11.05
CA GLN A 106 -10.90 1.19 -11.11
C GLN A 106 -11.39 0.91 -12.53
#